data_AF-A0A818QL48-F1
#
_entry.id   AF-A0A818QL48-F1
#
_cell.length_a   1.000
_cell.length_b   1.000
_cell.length_c   1.000
_cell.angle_alpha   90.00
_cell.angle_beta   90.00
_cell.angle_gamma   90.00
#
_symmetry.space_group_name_H-M   'P 1'
#
loop_
_entity.id
_entity.type
_entity.pdbx_description
1 polymer ?
#
loop_
_entity_poly.entity_id
_entity_poly.type
_entity_poly.pdbx_seq_one_letter_code
_entity_poly.pdbx_strand_id
1 'polypeptide(L)'
;MDAIKHRGLYPKENLLEAIRLAKEKQMTSVEASEYYHVPQSTIRSHISNDLLRVDAGRPFYLSSKQEPYLVELIKSLDEIGIRLTKNV
;
A
#
# COMPACT_ATOMS: atom_id res chain seq x y z
N MET A 1 11.27 11.63 26.21
CA MET A 1 10.20 10.61 26.28
C MET A 1 9.98 10.09 24.88
N ASP A 2 10.61 8.97 24.55
CA ASP A 2 10.49 8.38 23.23
C ASP A 2 9.11 7.74 23.10
N ALA A 3 8.30 8.26 22.17
CA ALA A 3 7.03 7.68 21.81
C ALA A 3 7.30 6.35 21.09
N ILE A 4 7.23 5.24 21.83
CA ILE A 4 7.23 3.90 21.26
C ILE A 4 6.05 3.82 20.28
N LYS A 5 6.34 3.82 18.98
CA LYS A 5 5.35 3.66 17.92
C LYS A 5 4.83 2.22 17.95
N HIS A 6 3.80 1.96 18.76
CA HIS A 6 3.01 0.74 18.71
C HIS A 6 2.22 0.69 17.40
N ARG A 7 2.84 0.17 16.34
CA ARG A 7 2.13 -0.13 15.09
C ARG A 7 1.12 -1.26 15.36
N GLY A 8 -0.16 -0.90 15.51
CA GLY A 8 -1.31 -1.79 15.38
C GLY A 8 -1.41 -2.92 16.40
N LEU A 9 -1.97 -2.63 17.59
CA LEU A 9 -2.37 -3.63 18.59
C LEU A 9 -3.82 -4.14 18.40
N TYR A 10 -4.40 -3.97 17.22
CA TYR A 10 -5.78 -4.37 16.92
C TYR A 10 -5.82 -5.46 15.85
N PRO A 11 -6.73 -6.45 15.98
CA PRO A 11 -6.97 -7.44 14.93
C PRO A 11 -7.32 -6.78 13.60
N LYS A 12 -6.92 -7.42 12.50
CA LYS A 12 -7.17 -6.92 11.14
C LYS A 12 -8.67 -6.86 10.85
N GLU A 13 -9.41 -7.83 11.36
CA GLU A 13 -10.87 -7.96 11.22
C GLU A 13 -11.57 -6.75 11.84
N ASN A 14 -11.12 -6.32 13.03
CA ASN A 14 -11.65 -5.14 13.72
C ASN A 14 -11.40 -3.86 12.92
N LEU A 15 -10.21 -3.72 12.30
CA LEU A 15 -9.92 -2.58 11.43
C LEU A 15 -10.85 -2.56 10.22
N LEU A 16 -11.02 -3.69 9.54
CA LEU A 16 -11.86 -3.77 8.34
C LEU A 16 -13.32 -3.46 8.66
N GLU A 17 -13.85 -4.01 9.75
CA GLU A 17 -15.25 -3.80 10.13
C GLU A 17 -15.50 -2.37 10.62
N ALA A 18 -14.58 -1.80 11.39
CA ALA A 18 -14.64 -0.41 11.82
C ALA A 18 -14.64 0.57 10.62
N ILE A 19 -13.80 0.31 9.62
CA ILE A 19 -13.77 1.11 8.38
C ILE A 19 -15.08 0.94 7.61
N ARG A 20 -15.57 -0.30 7.45
CA ARG A 20 -16.79 -0.60 6.69
C ARG A 20 -17.99 0.14 7.26
N LEU A 21 -18.24 -0.03 8.57
CA LEU A 21 -19.39 0.61 9.26
C LEU A 21 -19.30 2.14 9.24
N ALA A 22 -18.10 2.68 9.44
CA ALA A 22 -17.90 4.13 9.38
C ALA A 22 -18.02 4.71 7.97
N LYS A 23 -17.60 3.97 6.94
CA LYS A 23 -17.75 4.36 5.52
C LYS A 23 -19.20 4.30 5.06
N GLU A 24 -19.94 3.29 5.49
CA GLU A 24 -21.38 3.12 5.23
C GLU A 24 -22.27 4.06 6.06
N LYS A 25 -21.67 4.92 6.92
CA LYS A 25 -22.36 5.84 7.83
C LYS A 25 -23.31 5.15 8.81
N GLN A 26 -23.09 3.88 9.10
CA GLN A 26 -23.82 3.14 10.13
C GLN A 26 -23.34 3.49 11.54
N MET A 27 -22.08 3.94 11.65
CA MET A 27 -21.48 4.49 12.86
C MET A 27 -20.59 5.68 12.51
N THR A 28 -20.37 6.59 13.46
CA THR A 28 -19.32 7.62 13.33
C THR A 28 -17.94 7.00 13.56
N SER A 29 -16.88 7.64 13.06
CA SER A 29 -15.51 7.18 13.31
C SER A 29 -15.12 7.21 14.79
N VAL A 30 -15.81 8.00 15.61
CA VAL A 30 -15.61 8.03 17.08
C VAL A 30 -16.18 6.76 17.69
N GLU A 31 -17.45 6.47 17.41
CA GLU A 31 -18.13 5.27 17.93
C GLU A 31 -17.43 3.98 17.46
N ALA A 32 -16.99 3.93 16.20
CA ALA A 32 -16.23 2.79 15.67
C ALA A 32 -14.85 2.65 16.35
N SER A 33 -14.21 3.76 16.73
CA SER A 33 -12.94 3.74 17.44
C SER A 33 -13.07 3.14 18.84
N GLU A 34 -14.13 3.50 19.55
CA GLU A 34 -14.41 3.01 20.90
C GLU A 34 -14.80 1.53 20.87
N TYR A 35 -15.66 1.14 19.93
CA TYR A 35 -16.16 -0.24 19.85
C TYR A 35 -15.06 -1.24 19.42
N TYR A 36 -14.32 -0.92 18.36
CA TYR A 36 -13.34 -1.84 17.77
C TYR A 36 -11.91 -1.68 18.32
N HIS A 37 -11.70 -0.70 19.20
CA HIS A 37 -10.39 -0.36 19.80
C HIS A 37 -9.33 -0.03 18.74
N VAL A 38 -9.78 0.55 17.61
CA VAL A 38 -8.93 1.01 16.51
C VAL A 38 -8.85 2.53 16.58
N PRO A 39 -7.68 3.17 16.53
CA PRO A 39 -7.60 4.63 16.59
C PRO A 39 -8.45 5.33 15.53
N GLN A 40 -9.24 6.32 15.96
CA GLN A 40 -10.08 7.13 15.07
C GLN A 40 -9.30 7.70 13.88
N SER A 41 -8.05 8.14 14.09
CA SER A 41 -7.18 8.66 13.03
C SER A 41 -6.86 7.62 11.96
N THR A 42 -6.68 6.36 12.36
CA THR A 42 -6.49 5.21 11.45
C THR A 42 -7.74 4.96 10.63
N ILE A 43 -8.91 4.88 11.28
CA ILE A 43 -10.20 4.67 10.61
C ILE A 43 -10.45 5.79 9.58
N ARG A 44 -10.31 7.05 9.99
CA ARG A 44 -10.47 8.20 9.08
C ARG A 44 -9.45 8.18 7.94
N SER A 45 -8.19 7.86 8.22
CA SER A 45 -7.16 7.76 7.19
C SER A 45 -7.55 6.76 6.11
N HIS A 46 -8.05 5.58 6.50
CA HIS A 46 -8.50 4.57 5.54
C HIS A 46 -9.78 4.96 4.80
N ILE A 47 -10.73 5.65 5.44
CA ILE A 47 -11.93 6.17 4.76
C ILE A 47 -11.55 7.26 3.74
N SER A 48 -10.65 8.18 4.11
CA SER A 48 -10.20 9.26 3.22
C SER A 48 -9.31 8.77 2.07
N ASN A 49 -8.60 7.66 2.29
CA ASN A 49 -7.73 7.04 1.30
C ASN A 49 -8.43 5.81 0.70
N ASP A 50 -9.49 6.03 -0.08
CA ASP A 50 -10.13 4.98 -0.91
C ASP A 50 -9.14 4.30 -1.87
N LEU A 51 -8.01 4.97 -2.09
CA LEU A 51 -6.82 4.45 -2.70
C LEU A 51 -5.82 4.17 -1.57
N LEU A 52 -5.72 2.93 -1.12
CA LEU A 52 -4.39 2.41 -0.86
C LEU A 52 -3.61 2.72 -2.14
N ARG A 53 -2.82 3.80 -2.14
CA ARG A 53 -1.83 4.01 -3.18
C ARG A 53 -0.92 2.79 -3.07
N VAL A 54 -1.21 1.79 -3.90
CA VAL A 54 -0.34 0.64 -4.17
C VAL A 54 1.05 1.16 -4.59
N ASP A 55 1.11 2.42 -5.03
CA ASP A 55 2.28 3.21 -5.35
C ASP A 55 3.03 3.79 -4.13
N ALA A 56 2.87 3.22 -2.92
CA ALA A 56 3.84 3.46 -1.83
C ALA A 56 5.17 2.73 -2.07
N GLY A 57 5.35 2.11 -3.24
CA GLY A 57 6.65 1.67 -3.76
C GLY A 57 7.47 2.83 -4.32
N ARG A 58 8.75 2.56 -4.65
CA ARG A 58 9.55 3.53 -5.42
C ARG A 58 8.79 3.93 -6.69
N PRO A 59 8.84 5.21 -7.10
CA PRO A 59 8.29 5.61 -8.38
C PRO A 59 8.88 4.72 -9.47
N PHE A 60 8.04 4.24 -10.38
CA PHE A 60 8.48 3.51 -11.55
C PHE A 60 9.42 4.42 -12.34
N TYR A 61 10.70 4.05 -12.44
CA TYR A 61 11.69 4.80 -13.22
C TYR A 61 11.41 4.71 -14.73
N LEU A 62 10.65 3.70 -15.15
CA LEU A 62 10.26 3.44 -16.52
C LEU A 62 8.73 3.56 -16.65
N SER A 63 8.29 4.18 -17.73
CA SER A 63 6.88 4.18 -18.12
C SER A 63 6.43 2.81 -18.62
N SER A 64 5.12 2.61 -18.69
CA SER A 64 4.46 1.40 -19.23
C SER A 64 4.83 1.06 -20.68
N LYS A 65 5.46 1.99 -21.41
CA LYS A 65 6.02 1.75 -22.76
C LYS A 65 7.52 1.44 -22.73
N GLN A 66 8.26 2.04 -21.81
CA GLN A 66 9.71 1.86 -21.71
C GLN A 66 10.09 0.51 -21.12
N GLU A 67 9.30 -0.01 -20.19
CA GLU A 67 9.56 -1.31 -19.57
C GLU A 67 9.43 -2.48 -20.57
N PRO A 68 8.34 -2.61 -21.37
CA PRO A 68 8.27 -3.64 -22.40
C PRO A 68 9.41 -3.53 -23.43
N TYR A 69 9.74 -2.30 -23.85
CA TYR A 69 10.82 -2.06 -24.80
C TYR A 69 12.19 -2.51 -24.25
N LEU A 70 12.47 -2.21 -22.97
CA LEU A 70 13.69 -2.68 -22.32
C LEU A 70 13.74 -4.21 -22.24
N VAL A 71 12.62 -4.87 -21.92
CA VAL A 71 12.55 -6.34 -21.88
C VAL A 71 12.82 -6.96 -23.25
N GLU A 72 12.26 -6.40 -24.32
CA GLU A 72 12.53 -6.85 -25.69
C GLU A 72 14.02 -6.69 -26.05
N LEU A 73 14.60 -5.53 -25.74
CA LEU A 73 16.02 -5.29 -26.00
C LEU A 73 16.92 -6.29 -25.28
N ILE A 74 16.64 -6.60 -24.01
CA ILE A 74 17.40 -7.60 -23.23
C ILE A 74 17.30 -8.98 -23.87
N LYS A 75 16.12 -9.39 -24.35
CA LYS A 75 15.94 -10.67 -25.05
C LYS A 75 16.75 -10.74 -26.34
N SER A 76 16.68 -9.70 -27.18
CA SER A 76 17.45 -9.63 -28.42
C SER A 76 18.97 -9.65 -28.19
N LEU A 77 19.44 -9.09 -27.05
CA LEU A 77 20.85 -9.16 -26.67
C LEU A 77 21.28 -10.59 -26.31
N ASP A 78 20.46 -11.36 -25.59
CA ASP A 78 20.78 -12.76 -25.26
C ASP A 78 20.79 -13.65 -26.52
N GLU A 79 19.90 -13.38 -27.48
CA GLU A 79 19.88 -14.08 -28.79
C GLU A 79 21.19 -13.92 -29.58
N ILE A 80 21.85 -12.77 -29.46
CA ILE A 80 23.16 -12.50 -30.08
C ILE A 80 24.34 -12.83 -29.15
N GLY A 81 24.09 -13.52 -28.04
CA GLY A 81 25.10 -14.01 -27.11
C GLY A 81 25.62 -12.96 -26.11
N ILE A 82 25.02 -11.78 -26.03
CA ILE A 82 25.37 -10.74 -25.07
C ILE A 82 24.51 -10.92 -23.82
N ARG A 83 25.11 -11.47 -22.76
CA ARG A 83 24.43 -11.65 -21.47
C ARG A 83 24.69 -10.47 -20.55
N LEU A 84 23.61 -9.81 -20.14
CA LEU A 84 23.68 -8.78 -19.12
C LEU A 84 23.90 -9.44 -17.74
N THR A 85 25.04 -9.17 -17.14
CA THR A 85 25.32 -9.54 -15.75
C THR A 85 25.05 -8.35 -14.84
N LYS A 86 24.46 -8.61 -13.68
CA LYS A 86 24.31 -7.58 -12.65
C LYS A 86 25.70 -7.17 -12.17
N ASN A 87 26.09 -5.92 -12.43
CA ASN A 87 27.21 -5.32 -11.71
C ASN A 87 26.66 -4.89 -10.35
N VAL A 88 27.07 -5.61 -9.29
CA VAL A 88 26.56 -5.43 -7.92
C VAL A 88 27.40 -4.40 -7.18
#